data_AF-A0A3N2REQ5-F1
#
_entry.id   AF-A0A3N2REQ5-F1
#
_cell.length_a   1.000
_cell.length_b   1.000
_cell.length_c   1.000
_cell.angle_alpha   90.00
_cell.angle_beta   90.00
_cell.angle_gamma   90.00
#
_symmetry.space_group_name_H-M   'P 1'
#
loop_
_entity.id
_entity.type
_entity.pdbx_description
1 polymer ?
#
loop_
_entity_poly.entity_id
_entity_poly.type
_entity_poly.pdbx_seq_one_letter_code
_entity_poly.pdbx_strand_id
1 'polypeptide(L)'
;MSTEIPQGFSSYASESIGDNKQCVAGTATDEDGMNQRPVAYLAQASGKPIWTRVLDLPSDTYQSRATHCLRQGDALYVLLQSDTQAEQSLSQTLLRVVKLNLADGAVQAAGDVVVPGAKGAYSALAEEGAKHLRWDNGNVVVSGQYFQLDAPDQRSDFTATLKPDLSR
;
A
#
# COMPACT_ATOMS: atom_id res chain seq x y z
N MET A 1 -21.78 -2.38 15.20
CA MET A 1 -21.39 -1.12 14.55
C MET A 1 -21.24 -1.42 13.06
N SER A 2 -21.95 -0.69 12.19
CA SER A 2 -21.79 -0.85 10.75
C SER A 2 -20.43 -0.23 10.36
N THR A 3 -19.60 -0.96 9.63
CA THR A 3 -18.40 -0.37 9.03
C THR A 3 -18.79 0.16 7.65
N GLU A 4 -18.51 1.42 7.39
CA GLU A 4 -18.83 2.04 6.10
C GLU A 4 -17.54 2.19 5.27
N ILE A 5 -17.68 1.99 3.96
CA ILE A 5 -16.62 2.29 3.01
C ILE A 5 -16.72 3.80 2.73
N PRO A 6 -15.62 4.57 2.83
CA PRO A 6 -15.65 6.01 2.58
C PRO A 6 -16.25 6.35 1.21
N GLN A 7 -16.95 7.47 1.13
CA GLN A 7 -17.36 8.03 -0.15
C GLN A 7 -16.12 8.32 -1.02
N GLY A 8 -16.27 8.20 -2.34
CA GLY A 8 -15.16 8.40 -3.28
C GLY A 8 -14.16 7.24 -3.29
N PHE A 9 -14.47 6.11 -2.65
CA PHE A 9 -13.60 4.94 -2.65
C PHE A 9 -13.47 4.32 -4.06
N SER A 10 -12.23 4.01 -4.45
CA SER A 10 -11.88 3.20 -5.61
C SER A 10 -10.89 2.10 -5.21
N SER A 11 -11.15 0.85 -5.63
CA SER A 11 -10.29 -0.29 -5.34
C SER A 11 -9.15 -0.40 -6.36
N TYR A 12 -7.95 -0.72 -5.87
CA TYR A 12 -6.79 -1.11 -6.67
C TYR A 12 -6.49 -2.61 -6.58
N ALA A 13 -6.83 -3.27 -5.47
CA ALA A 13 -6.68 -4.71 -5.31
C ALA A 13 -7.79 -5.29 -4.43
N SER A 14 -8.17 -6.53 -4.73
CA SER A 14 -9.11 -7.33 -3.93
C SER A 14 -8.60 -8.77 -3.89
N GLU A 15 -7.85 -9.10 -2.85
CA GLU A 15 -7.18 -10.40 -2.74
C GLU A 15 -7.95 -11.33 -1.79
N SER A 16 -8.13 -12.59 -2.20
CA SER A 16 -8.66 -13.60 -1.30
C SER A 16 -7.65 -13.88 -0.19
N ILE A 17 -8.11 -13.88 1.06
CA ILE A 17 -7.26 -14.16 2.22
C ILE A 17 -7.69 -15.43 2.98
N GLY A 18 -8.49 -16.28 2.35
CA GLY A 18 -9.09 -17.47 2.97
C GLY A 18 -10.32 -17.16 3.82
N ASP A 19 -10.92 -18.19 4.41
CA ASP A 19 -12.07 -18.10 5.33
C ASP A 19 -13.29 -17.35 4.78
N ASN A 20 -13.49 -17.41 3.46
CA ASN A 20 -14.53 -16.66 2.76
C ASN A 20 -14.41 -15.14 2.97
N LYS A 21 -13.17 -14.64 3.08
CA LYS A 21 -12.83 -13.23 3.24
C LYS A 21 -11.89 -12.76 2.14
N GLN A 22 -11.93 -11.46 1.89
CA GLN A 22 -11.03 -10.76 1.00
C GLN A 22 -10.51 -9.50 1.68
N CYS A 23 -9.25 -9.18 1.43
CA CYS A 23 -8.72 -7.87 1.76
C CYS A 23 -8.81 -6.99 0.52
N VAL A 24 -9.28 -5.76 0.70
CA VAL A 24 -9.40 -4.78 -0.37
C VAL A 24 -8.53 -3.58 -0.04
N ALA A 25 -7.69 -3.20 -1.00
CA ALA A 25 -6.83 -2.03 -0.94
C ALA A 25 -7.30 -1.01 -1.99
N GLY A 26 -7.33 0.26 -1.62
CA GLY A 26 -7.79 1.31 -2.50
C GLY A 26 -7.42 2.71 -2.02
N THR A 27 -8.13 3.68 -2.56
CA THR A 27 -8.06 5.08 -2.15
C THR A 27 -9.45 5.63 -1.98
N ALA A 28 -9.62 6.60 -1.09
CA ALA A 28 -10.75 7.53 -1.10
C ALA A 28 -10.26 8.92 -1.52
N THR A 29 -11.10 9.66 -2.23
CA THR A 29 -10.87 11.06 -2.59
C THR A 29 -11.87 11.95 -1.86
N ASP A 30 -11.54 13.24 -1.73
CA ASP A 30 -12.54 14.25 -1.34
C ASP A 30 -13.51 14.57 -2.50
N GLU A 31 -14.42 15.52 -2.26
CA GLU A 31 -15.47 15.91 -3.20
C GLU A 31 -14.91 16.46 -4.53
N ASP A 32 -13.71 17.03 -4.51
CA ASP A 32 -13.05 17.58 -5.69
C ASP A 32 -12.25 16.51 -6.45
N GLY A 33 -12.27 15.26 -5.99
CA GLY A 33 -11.53 14.14 -6.60
C GLY A 33 -10.03 14.18 -6.32
N MET A 34 -9.60 15.01 -5.36
CA MET A 34 -8.20 15.27 -5.03
C MET A 34 -7.83 14.61 -3.69
N ASN A 35 -6.58 14.82 -3.26
CA ASN A 35 -6.09 14.46 -1.93
C ASN A 35 -6.32 12.99 -1.55
N GLN A 36 -5.87 12.07 -2.41
CA GLN A 36 -6.04 10.63 -2.21
C GLN A 36 -5.59 10.20 -0.80
N ARG A 37 -6.48 9.47 -0.12
CA ARG A 37 -6.22 8.86 1.18
C ARG A 37 -6.26 7.33 1.05
N PRO A 38 -5.23 6.63 1.56
CA PRO A 38 -5.14 5.19 1.42
C PRO A 38 -6.21 4.51 2.27
N VAL A 39 -6.94 3.57 1.67
CA VAL A 39 -7.99 2.82 2.35
C VAL A 39 -7.70 1.33 2.25
N ALA A 40 -7.77 0.64 3.37
CA ALA A 40 -7.76 -0.81 3.43
C ALA A 40 -8.99 -1.29 4.19
N TYR A 41 -9.62 -2.34 3.73
CA TYR A 41 -10.71 -2.98 4.46
C TYR A 41 -10.68 -4.48 4.30
N LEU A 42 -11.30 -5.14 5.27
CA LEU A 42 -11.57 -6.56 5.22
C LEU A 42 -13.05 -6.76 4.92
N ALA A 43 -13.38 -7.62 3.96
CA ALA A 43 -14.74 -7.96 3.64
C ALA A 43 -14.94 -9.47 3.58
N GLN A 44 -16.19 -9.89 3.74
CA GLN A 44 -16.61 -11.22 3.30
C GLN A 44 -16.52 -11.31 1.78
N ALA A 45 -16.44 -12.52 1.22
CA ALA A 45 -16.45 -12.73 -0.23
C ALA A 45 -17.76 -12.22 -0.88
N SER A 46 -18.84 -12.07 -0.10
CA SER A 46 -20.08 -11.42 -0.52
C SER A 46 -19.95 -9.90 -0.75
N GLY A 47 -18.80 -9.30 -0.43
CA GLY A 47 -18.56 -7.86 -0.47
C GLY A 47 -18.96 -7.12 0.80
N LYS A 48 -19.59 -7.80 1.78
CA LYS A 48 -19.97 -7.16 3.05
C LYS A 48 -18.70 -6.81 3.86
N PRO A 49 -18.46 -5.53 4.18
CA PRO A 49 -17.27 -5.15 4.93
C PRO A 49 -17.39 -5.61 6.38
N ILE A 50 -16.27 -6.08 6.94
CA ILE A 50 -16.08 -6.53 8.32
C ILE A 50 -15.51 -5.37 9.14
N TRP A 51 -14.45 -4.73 8.64
CA TRP A 51 -13.92 -3.47 9.14
C TRP A 51 -13.31 -2.68 7.99
N THR A 52 -13.26 -1.36 8.14
CA THR A 52 -12.65 -0.40 7.19
C THR A 52 -11.67 0.51 7.90
N ARG A 53 -10.57 0.86 7.22
CA ARG A 53 -9.56 1.82 7.70
C ARG A 53 -9.16 2.78 6.60
N VAL A 54 -9.28 4.07 6.90
CA VAL A 54 -8.48 5.09 6.24
C VAL A 54 -7.14 5.10 6.98
N LEU A 55 -6.05 4.86 6.26
CA LEU A 55 -4.70 4.81 6.81
C LEU A 55 -4.11 6.22 6.80
N ASP A 56 -3.27 6.50 7.80
CA ASP A 56 -2.60 7.79 7.88
C ASP A 56 -1.68 8.01 6.68
N LEU A 57 -1.64 9.26 6.23
CA LEU A 57 -0.73 9.69 5.20
C LEU A 57 0.70 9.64 5.74
N PRO A 58 1.66 9.00 5.04
CA PRO A 58 3.06 9.08 5.41
C PRO A 58 3.53 10.54 5.52
N SER A 59 4.40 10.82 6.49
CA SER A 59 5.04 12.13 6.61
C SER A 59 5.68 12.55 5.28
N ASP A 60 5.64 13.84 4.99
CA ASP A 60 6.22 14.44 3.77
C ASP A 60 5.60 13.95 2.45
N THR A 61 4.37 13.41 2.50
CA THR A 61 3.60 13.05 1.30
C THR A 61 2.36 13.93 1.16
N TYR A 62 1.94 14.17 -0.08
CA TYR A 62 0.75 14.94 -0.41
C TYR A 62 -0.49 14.04 -0.43
N GLN A 63 -0.35 12.86 -1.03
CA GLN A 63 -1.41 11.88 -1.19
C GLN A 63 -0.88 10.46 -1.17
N SER A 64 -1.75 9.49 -0.91
CA SER A 64 -1.36 8.08 -0.87
C SER A 64 -2.52 7.16 -1.24
N ARG A 65 -2.17 6.02 -1.83
CA ARG A 65 -3.08 4.96 -2.24
C ARG A 65 -2.60 3.63 -1.69
N ALA A 66 -3.52 2.84 -1.13
CA ALA A 66 -3.25 1.45 -0.82
C ALA A 66 -3.47 0.64 -2.11
N THR A 67 -2.46 -0.11 -2.52
CA THR A 67 -2.45 -0.75 -3.86
C THR A 67 -2.40 -2.26 -3.81
N HIS A 68 -1.86 -2.83 -2.74
CA HIS A 68 -1.74 -4.28 -2.58
C HIS A 68 -2.08 -4.66 -1.14
N CYS A 69 -2.48 -5.92 -0.98
CA CYS A 69 -2.70 -6.50 0.33
C CYS A 69 -2.22 -7.95 0.38
N LEU A 70 -1.78 -8.38 1.56
CA LEU A 70 -1.23 -9.70 1.82
C LEU A 70 -1.60 -10.14 3.24
N ARG A 71 -2.19 -11.32 3.40
CA ARG A 71 -2.36 -11.92 4.73
C ARG A 71 -1.15 -12.77 5.10
N GLN A 72 -0.69 -12.63 6.34
CA GLN A 72 0.19 -13.61 6.97
C GLN A 72 -0.18 -13.78 8.44
N GLY A 73 -0.61 -14.99 8.81
CA GLY A 73 -1.13 -15.27 10.16
C GLY A 73 -2.33 -14.37 10.50
N ASP A 74 -2.23 -13.68 11.64
CA ASP A 74 -3.23 -12.73 12.15
C ASP A 74 -2.96 -11.28 11.75
N ALA A 75 -2.15 -11.06 10.72
CA ALA A 75 -1.82 -9.74 10.19
C ALA A 75 -2.18 -9.60 8.71
N LEU A 76 -2.54 -8.39 8.32
CA LEU A 76 -2.59 -7.93 6.94
C LEU A 76 -1.47 -6.93 6.70
N TYR A 77 -0.74 -7.09 5.61
CA TYR A 77 0.25 -6.16 5.11
C TYR A 77 -0.34 -5.44 3.91
N VAL A 78 -0.26 -4.12 3.92
CA VAL A 78 -0.82 -3.27 2.87
C VAL A 78 0.31 -2.41 2.30
N LEU A 79 0.47 -2.43 0.97
CA LEU A 79 1.45 -1.59 0.29
C LEU A 79 0.83 -0.24 -0.07
N LEU A 80 1.43 0.82 0.44
CA LEU A 80 1.12 2.19 0.07
C LEU A 80 2.08 2.67 -1.01
N GLN A 81 1.53 3.35 -2.02
CA GLN A 81 2.29 4.17 -2.97
C GLN A 81 1.87 5.62 -2.74
N SER A 82 2.82 6.44 -2.30
CA SER A 82 2.55 7.79 -1.83
C SER A 82 3.34 8.81 -2.63
N ASP A 83 2.66 9.85 -3.09
CA ASP A 83 3.26 10.88 -3.93
C ASP A 83 3.61 12.10 -3.06
N THR A 84 4.83 12.64 -3.20
CA THR A 84 5.32 13.74 -2.36
C THR A 84 4.74 15.10 -2.73
N GLN A 85 4.26 15.26 -3.96
CA GLN A 85 3.70 16.51 -4.49
C GLN A 85 2.48 16.22 -5.36
N ALA A 86 1.59 17.21 -5.48
CA ALA A 86 0.47 17.19 -6.43
C ALA A 86 0.96 17.27 -7.89
N GLU A 87 1.99 18.09 -8.13
CA GLU A 87 2.59 18.31 -9.44
C GLU A 87 3.49 17.13 -9.83
N GLN A 88 3.10 16.34 -10.84
CA GLN A 88 3.76 15.08 -11.19
C GLN A 88 5.23 15.27 -11.56
N SER A 89 5.58 16.38 -12.21
CA SER A 89 6.96 16.68 -12.61
C SER A 89 7.92 16.87 -11.43
N LEU A 90 7.40 17.16 -10.24
CA LEU A 90 8.17 17.38 -9.00
C LEU A 90 7.98 16.25 -7.98
N SER A 91 7.13 15.27 -8.29
CA SER A 91 6.67 14.28 -7.31
C SER A 91 7.54 13.03 -7.32
N GLN A 92 7.88 12.56 -6.13
CA GLN A 92 8.43 11.23 -5.90
C GLN A 92 7.30 10.30 -5.48
N THR A 93 7.26 9.09 -6.04
CA THR A 93 6.43 8.01 -5.50
C THR A 93 7.26 7.17 -4.53
N LEU A 94 6.90 7.22 -3.25
CA LEU A 94 7.54 6.47 -2.17
C LEU A 94 6.67 5.29 -1.75
N LEU A 95 7.33 4.19 -1.39
CA LEU A 95 6.67 2.94 -1.02
C LEU A 95 6.76 2.71 0.49
N ARG A 96 5.63 2.36 1.11
CA ARG A 96 5.56 2.00 2.54
C ARG A 96 4.66 0.80 2.74
N VAL A 97 5.06 -0.13 3.59
CA VAL A 97 4.19 -1.23 4.03
C VAL A 97 3.59 -0.87 5.38
N VAL A 98 2.29 -1.10 5.54
CA VAL A 98 1.57 -0.98 6.82
C VAL A 98 1.10 -2.36 7.25
N LYS A 99 1.37 -2.71 8.51
CA LYS A 99 0.89 -3.93 9.14
C LYS A 99 -0.35 -3.62 9.97
N LEU A 100 -1.43 -4.32 9.66
CA LEU A 100 -2.73 -4.21 10.33
C LEU A 100 -3.05 -5.51 11.06
N ASN A 101 -3.69 -5.40 12.21
CA ASN A 101 -4.32 -6.55 12.87
C ASN A 101 -5.49 -7.05 12.00
N LEU A 102 -5.55 -8.37 11.75
CA LEU A 102 -6.58 -8.96 10.88
C LEU A 102 -8.00 -8.84 11.47
N ALA A 103 -8.14 -8.86 12.79
CA ALA A 103 -9.44 -8.91 13.46
C ALA A 103 -10.18 -7.57 13.40
N ASP A 104 -9.46 -6.45 13.55
CA ASP A 104 -10.05 -5.12 13.69
C ASP A 104 -9.44 -4.05 12.78
N GLY A 105 -8.37 -4.35 12.04
CA GLY A 105 -7.68 -3.38 11.19
C GLY A 105 -6.83 -2.37 11.95
N ALA A 106 -6.58 -2.54 13.25
CA ALA A 106 -5.70 -1.65 14.00
C ALA A 106 -4.28 -1.66 13.41
N VAL A 107 -3.70 -0.48 13.21
CA VAL A 107 -2.31 -0.33 12.75
C VAL A 107 -1.38 -0.84 13.85
N GLN A 108 -0.53 -1.81 13.52
CA GLN A 108 0.45 -2.40 14.43
C GLN A 108 1.86 -1.88 14.19
N ALA A 109 2.21 -1.67 12.92
CA ALA A 109 3.52 -1.16 12.51
C ALA A 109 3.44 -0.57 11.09
N ALA A 110 4.44 0.22 10.73
CA ALA A 110 4.66 0.66 9.36
C ALA A 110 6.16 0.78 9.08
N GLY A 111 6.59 0.47 7.85
CA GLY A 111 7.99 0.50 7.45
C GLY A 111 8.14 0.99 6.01
N ASP A 112 9.08 1.91 5.81
CA ASP A 112 9.45 2.39 4.48
C ASP A 112 10.18 1.29 3.70
N VAL A 113 9.85 1.17 2.42
CA VAL A 113 10.53 0.24 1.52
C VAL A 113 11.82 0.90 1.04
N VAL A 114 12.95 0.40 1.52
CA VAL A 114 14.27 0.83 1.01
C VAL A 114 14.52 0.15 -0.33
N VAL A 115 14.47 0.91 -1.41
CA VAL A 115 14.71 0.42 -2.78
C VAL A 115 16.22 0.24 -3.02
N PRO A 116 16.71 -1.00 -3.18
CA PRO A 116 18.14 -1.23 -3.41
C PRO A 116 18.58 -0.60 -4.73
N GLY A 117 19.73 0.09 -4.71
CA GLY A 117 20.30 0.73 -5.89
C GLY A 117 19.74 2.12 -6.22
N ALA A 118 18.67 2.55 -5.57
CA ALA A 118 18.21 3.95 -5.64
C ALA A 118 19.22 4.88 -4.95
N LYS A 119 19.54 6.02 -5.58
CA LYS A 119 20.46 7.03 -5.05
C LYS A 119 19.85 8.42 -5.24
N GLY A 120 19.85 9.26 -4.23
CA GLY A 120 19.25 10.59 -4.37
C GLY A 120 17.72 10.52 -4.47
N ALA A 121 17.12 11.42 -5.27
CA ALA A 121 15.67 11.51 -5.43
C ALA A 121 15.16 10.56 -6.52
N TYR A 122 14.20 9.72 -6.16
CA TYR A 122 13.69 8.65 -7.03
C TYR A 122 12.19 8.46 -6.85
N SER A 123 11.59 7.78 -7.82
CA SER A 123 10.23 7.23 -7.70
C SER A 123 10.30 5.72 -7.83
N ALA A 124 9.49 5.03 -7.02
CA ALA A 124 9.32 3.59 -7.08
C ALA A 124 7.83 3.23 -7.14
N LEU A 125 7.52 2.23 -7.96
CA LEU A 125 6.17 1.79 -8.23
C LEU A 125 6.09 0.27 -8.25
N ALA A 126 4.99 -0.24 -7.72
CA ALA A 126 4.58 -1.63 -7.86
C ALA A 126 3.39 -1.69 -8.81
N GLU A 127 3.51 -2.44 -9.90
CA GLU A 127 2.38 -2.72 -10.77
C GLU A 127 1.35 -3.59 -10.04
N GLU A 128 0.15 -3.69 -10.60
CA GLU A 128 -0.92 -4.53 -10.04
C GLU A 128 -0.51 -6.02 -9.99
N GLY A 129 -0.96 -6.70 -8.94
CA GLY A 129 -0.94 -8.15 -8.82
C GLY A 129 -0.11 -8.67 -7.64
N ALA A 130 -0.52 -9.83 -7.13
CA ALA A 130 0.01 -10.42 -5.90
C ALA A 130 1.53 -10.71 -5.90
N LYS A 131 2.21 -10.70 -7.05
CA LYS A 131 3.67 -10.91 -7.12
C LYS A 131 4.47 -9.74 -6.50
N HIS A 132 3.90 -8.54 -6.43
CA HIS A 132 4.59 -7.32 -6.02
C HIS A 132 4.57 -7.04 -4.51
N LEU A 133 3.70 -7.74 -3.77
CA LEU A 133 3.70 -7.78 -2.31
C LEU A 133 3.45 -9.22 -1.88
N ARG A 134 4.50 -9.90 -1.40
CA ARG A 134 4.43 -11.33 -1.08
C ARG A 134 5.16 -11.66 0.22
N TRP A 135 4.79 -12.78 0.81
CA TRP A 135 5.53 -13.37 1.91
C TRP A 135 6.59 -14.33 1.36
N ASP A 136 7.84 -14.20 1.81
CA ASP A 136 8.93 -15.07 1.39
C ASP A 136 9.96 -15.25 2.49
N ASN A 137 10.36 -16.50 2.75
CA ASN A 137 11.38 -16.85 3.74
C ASN A 137 11.21 -16.11 5.09
N GLY A 138 9.97 -15.98 5.56
CA GLY A 138 9.66 -15.32 6.82
C GLY A 138 9.69 -13.79 6.79
N ASN A 139 9.70 -13.17 5.62
CA ASN A 139 9.76 -11.72 5.44
C ASN A 139 8.69 -11.22 4.48
N VAL A 140 8.43 -9.91 4.53
CA VAL A 140 7.62 -9.22 3.52
C VAL A 140 8.55 -8.83 2.38
N VAL A 141 8.20 -9.21 1.15
CA VAL A 141 8.94 -8.84 -0.05
C VAL A 141 8.09 -7.92 -0.90
N VAL A 142 8.67 -6.77 -1.27
CA VAL A 142 8.10 -5.81 -2.20
C VAL A 142 8.97 -5.78 -3.44
N SER A 143 8.36 -5.91 -4.62
CA SER A 143 9.09 -5.82 -5.89
C SER A 143 8.36 -4.91 -6.87
N GLY A 144 9.10 -4.29 -7.77
CA GLY A 144 8.54 -3.36 -8.74
C GLY A 144 9.63 -2.70 -9.55
N GLN A 145 9.36 -1.50 -10.02
CA GLN A 145 10.32 -0.69 -10.78
C GLN A 145 10.61 0.62 -10.08
N TYR A 146 11.80 1.16 -10.29
CA TYR A 146 12.16 2.50 -9.87
C TYR A 146 12.92 3.25 -10.96
N PHE A 147 12.94 4.57 -10.86
CA PHE A 147 13.71 5.45 -11.73
C PHE A 147 14.18 6.68 -10.96
N GLN A 148 15.28 7.30 -11.42
CA GLN A 148 15.75 8.57 -10.89
C GLN A 148 14.94 9.72 -11.50
N LEU A 149 14.69 10.77 -10.73
CA LEU A 149 13.88 11.90 -11.22
C LEU A 149 14.52 12.64 -12.41
N ASP A 150 15.84 12.59 -12.55
CA ASP A 150 16.57 13.18 -13.68
C ASP A 150 16.63 12.27 -14.92
N ALA A 151 16.15 11.02 -14.81
CA ALA A 151 16.12 10.04 -15.88
C ALA A 151 14.87 9.13 -15.79
N PRO A 152 13.64 9.70 -15.89
CA PRO A 152 12.39 8.96 -15.66
C PRO A 152 12.12 7.83 -16.66
N ASP A 153 12.72 7.89 -17.85
CA ASP A 153 12.62 6.85 -18.88
C ASP A 153 13.53 5.65 -18.59
N GLN A 154 14.48 5.78 -17.66
CA GLN A 154 15.41 4.71 -17.29
C GLN A 154 14.89 3.96 -16.06
N ARG A 155 14.04 2.97 -16.31
CA ARG A 155 13.46 2.13 -15.26
C ARG A 155 14.36 0.94 -14.95
N SER A 156 14.50 0.64 -13.67
CA SER A 156 15.21 -0.53 -13.14
C SER A 156 14.29 -1.33 -12.23
N ASP A 157 14.35 -2.66 -12.31
CA ASP A 157 13.61 -3.52 -11.41
C ASP A 157 14.26 -3.51 -10.01
N PHE A 158 13.45 -3.65 -8.97
CA PHE A 158 13.93 -3.82 -7.60
C PHE A 158 13.20 -4.94 -6.87
N THR A 159 13.84 -5.44 -5.83
CA THR A 159 13.24 -6.31 -4.82
C THR A 159 13.77 -5.88 -3.45
N ALA A 160 12.87 -5.48 -2.57
CA ALA A 160 13.15 -5.06 -1.21
C ALA A 160 12.54 -6.08 -0.22
N THR A 161 13.25 -6.33 0.87
CA THR A 161 12.82 -7.25 1.93
C THR A 161 12.66 -6.48 3.23
N LEU A 162 11.53 -6.67 3.92
CA LEU A 162 11.23 -6.08 5.21
C LEU A 162 10.98 -7.20 6.23
N LYS A 163 11.41 -6.96 7.46
CA LYS A 163 11.13 -7.86 8.59
C LYS A 163 9.61 -7.95 8.85
N PRO A 164 9.11 -9.03 9.46
CA PRO A 164 7.70 -9.20 9.85
C PRO A 164 7.10 -8.10 10.73
N ASP A 165 7.92 -7.47 11.54
CA ASP A 165 7.53 -6.39 12.44
C ASP A 165 7.70 -5.00 11.79
N LEU A 166 8.17 -4.97 10.54
CA LEU A 166 8.48 -3.76 9.78
C LEU A 166 9.54 -2.86 10.45
N SER A 167 10.31 -3.42 11.38
CA SER A 167 11.48 -2.75 11.93
C SER A 167 12.61 -2.66 10.91
N ARG A 168 13.47 -1.64 11.04
CA ARG A 168 14.69 -1.51 10.25
C ARG A 168 15.71 -2.60 10.63
#